data_AF-W4H018-F1
#
_entry.id   AF-W4H018-F1
#
_cell.length_a   1.000
_cell.length_b   1.000
_cell.length_c   1.000
_cell.angle_alpha   90.00
_cell.angle_beta   90.00
_cell.angle_gamma   90.00
#
_symmetry.space_group_name_H-M   'P 1'
#
loop_
_entity.id
_entity.type
_entity.pdbx_description
1 polymer ?
#
loop_
_entity_poly.entity_id
_entity_poly.type
_entity_poly.pdbx_seq_one_letter_code
_entity_poly.pdbx_strand_id
1 'polypeptide(L)'
;MSDTNSSPNNFVRTWTSGDGTLSGLDSLLPGRLVLSYDPSLNEPATVVVTSSSQELAELVQAEIVPGRKADFYVTGSERVLKLSFPPQNIDISASLLVEVKFNHPISTLTTTTETIVSSGTLSLQNKAANVRVSSLGSKNVWVESANAVTVSKLDITAEGHGIVYVTAPAVTSTKRIKLDVLGSGSVAIQAASVSTDDLKTSVLGSGSAYVHGTVDASDLHSEVLGSGSISYYPAGHCGSSKISLLGSGNAYVASVACTTTKVEVLGSGSAYVQTVDTLSRSGFGSGHINYFNATPAHLPKEKKHQWYWSPRTPKVVPTLENKFVTFEVAAEPAPLKEGVPVRVYQTVGWFSWPSRGGNVVTDGSSTLTTRLGSGVGPKTAEEFGVGSLAVVLVAIVAFFVFKKNQRRGYAVL
;
A
#
# COMPACT_ATOMS: atom_id res chain seq x y z
N MET A 1 37.83 -31.84 14.59
CA MET A 1 38.32 -31.29 13.32
C MET A 1 37.43 -30.13 12.98
N SER A 2 38.00 -28.94 12.98
CA SER A 2 37.35 -27.66 12.83
C SER A 2 37.09 -27.38 11.35
N ASP A 3 35.83 -27.38 10.94
CA ASP A 3 35.41 -26.91 9.63
C ASP A 3 35.57 -25.39 9.58
N THR A 4 36.62 -24.94 8.91
CA THR A 4 36.79 -23.55 8.47
C THR A 4 35.71 -23.24 7.45
N ASN A 5 34.62 -22.65 7.92
CA ASN A 5 33.55 -22.10 7.10
C ASN A 5 34.11 -20.86 6.38
N SER A 6 34.67 -21.03 5.19
CA SER A 6 35.09 -19.91 4.35
C SER A 6 33.83 -19.13 3.98
N SER A 7 33.73 -17.87 4.40
CA SER A 7 32.72 -16.93 3.91
C SER A 7 32.66 -17.05 2.39
N PRO A 8 31.47 -17.21 1.77
CA PRO A 8 31.37 -17.06 0.33
C PRO A 8 31.94 -15.68 -0.04
N ASN A 9 32.76 -15.62 -1.09
CA ASN A 9 33.33 -14.37 -1.58
C ASN A 9 32.19 -13.42 -1.98
N ASN A 10 31.81 -12.49 -1.10
CA ASN A 10 30.82 -11.47 -1.41
C ASN A 10 31.50 -10.37 -2.24
N PHE A 11 30.90 -10.04 -3.38
CA PHE A 11 31.33 -8.95 -4.25
C PHE A 11 30.61 -7.68 -3.84
N VAL A 12 31.38 -6.60 -3.67
CA VAL A 12 30.88 -5.30 -3.23
C VAL A 12 31.12 -4.26 -4.33
N ARG A 13 30.07 -3.54 -4.71
CA ARG A 13 30.13 -2.41 -5.63
C ARG A 13 29.56 -1.17 -4.97
N THR A 14 30.27 -0.05 -5.07
CA THR A 14 29.84 1.23 -4.51
C THR A 14 29.58 2.24 -5.61
N TRP A 15 28.54 3.05 -5.44
CA TRP A 15 28.20 4.18 -6.29
C TRP A 15 27.88 5.39 -5.42
N THR A 16 28.22 6.58 -5.91
CA THR A 16 27.87 7.86 -5.28
C THR A 16 27.05 8.71 -6.24
N SER A 17 26.14 9.51 -5.70
CA SER A 17 25.20 10.28 -6.50
C SER A 17 25.79 11.46 -7.25
N GLY A 18 26.96 11.96 -6.84
CA GLY A 18 27.42 13.28 -7.29
C GLY A 18 26.49 14.37 -6.78
N ASP A 19 26.54 15.55 -7.38
CA ASP A 19 25.93 16.75 -6.81
C ASP A 19 24.38 16.80 -6.84
N GLY A 20 23.83 17.66 -6.00
CA GLY A 20 22.41 18.06 -5.97
C GLY A 20 21.64 17.52 -4.76
N THR A 21 20.31 17.62 -4.79
CA THR A 21 19.45 17.05 -3.73
C THR A 21 18.54 16.00 -4.33
N LEU A 22 18.35 14.88 -3.63
CA LEU A 22 17.43 13.82 -4.04
C LEU A 22 16.09 13.97 -3.32
N SER A 23 15.00 13.88 -4.06
CA SER A 23 13.64 13.88 -3.49
C SER A 23 13.13 12.47 -3.22
N GLY A 24 13.76 11.44 -3.79
CA GLY A 24 13.25 10.07 -3.71
C GLY A 24 14.18 8.97 -4.17
N LEU A 25 13.70 7.73 -3.96
CA LEU A 25 14.30 6.48 -4.39
C LEU A 25 13.26 5.60 -5.08
N ASP A 26 13.58 5.11 -6.28
CA ASP A 26 12.86 4.06 -6.97
C ASP A 26 13.76 2.83 -7.10
N SER A 27 13.54 1.80 -6.30
CA SER A 27 14.27 0.53 -6.37
C SER A 27 13.37 -0.57 -6.91
N LEU A 28 13.70 -1.06 -8.11
CA LEU A 28 13.01 -2.20 -8.74
C LEU A 28 13.87 -3.48 -8.69
N LEU A 29 14.86 -3.50 -7.79
CA LEU A 29 15.76 -4.62 -7.60
C LEU A 29 15.15 -5.65 -6.64
N PRO A 30 15.42 -6.95 -6.85
CA PRO A 30 15.07 -7.98 -5.88
C PRO A 30 16.05 -8.00 -4.70
N GLY A 31 15.84 -8.89 -3.73
CA GLY A 31 16.76 -9.13 -2.61
C GLY A 31 16.39 -8.32 -1.37
N ARG A 32 17.37 -7.67 -0.76
CA ARG A 32 17.15 -6.79 0.40
C ARG A 32 17.60 -5.38 0.11
N LEU A 33 16.80 -4.41 0.53
CA LEU A 33 17.11 -3.00 0.49
C LEU A 33 17.15 -2.44 1.93
N VAL A 34 18.26 -1.82 2.30
CA VAL A 34 18.40 -1.14 3.60
C VAL A 34 18.64 0.32 3.34
N LEU A 35 17.76 1.19 3.86
CA LEU A 35 17.87 2.63 3.72
C LEU A 35 18.22 3.23 5.07
N SER A 36 19.24 4.09 5.08
CA SER A 36 19.66 4.79 6.30
C SER A 36 20.01 6.25 6.02
N TYR A 37 20.06 7.02 7.10
CA TYR A 37 20.34 8.44 7.09
C TYR A 37 21.71 8.71 7.73
N ASP A 38 22.56 9.45 7.02
CA ASP A 38 23.88 9.87 7.49
C ASP A 38 24.18 11.30 7.01
N PRO A 39 23.94 12.32 7.86
CA PRO A 39 24.15 13.72 7.49
C PRO A 39 25.63 14.07 7.27
N SER A 40 26.58 13.19 7.63
CA SER A 40 28.01 13.43 7.45
C SER A 40 28.50 13.09 6.05
N LEU A 41 27.65 12.50 5.21
CA LEU A 41 27.97 12.17 3.83
C LEU A 41 28.14 13.44 2.97
N ASN A 42 29.28 13.52 2.30
CA ASN A 42 29.57 14.57 1.32
C ASN A 42 28.59 14.51 0.14
N GLU A 43 28.27 13.30 -0.29
CA GLU A 43 27.40 13.03 -1.43
C GLU A 43 25.93 12.88 -0.98
N PRO A 44 24.96 13.31 -1.79
CA PRO A 44 23.52 13.17 -1.53
C PRO A 44 23.07 11.76 -1.19
N ALA A 45 23.63 10.78 -1.91
CA ALA A 45 23.47 9.37 -1.59
C ALA A 45 24.71 8.55 -1.93
N THR A 46 24.94 7.52 -1.12
CA THR A 46 25.87 6.43 -1.39
C THR A 46 25.10 5.12 -1.49
N VAL A 47 25.33 4.36 -2.55
CA VAL A 47 24.72 3.03 -2.79
C VAL A 47 25.82 1.99 -2.70
N VAL A 48 25.64 0.99 -1.83
CA VAL A 48 26.52 -0.16 -1.69
C VAL A 48 25.74 -1.41 -2.05
N VAL A 49 26.20 -2.13 -3.05
CA VAL A 49 25.61 -3.38 -3.54
C VAL A 49 26.53 -4.52 -3.11
N THR A 50 25.98 -5.48 -2.37
CA THR A 50 26.68 -6.70 -1.94
C THR A 50 25.96 -7.92 -2.50
N SER A 51 26.69 -8.80 -3.18
CA SER A 51 26.13 -10.01 -3.80
C SER A 51 27.10 -11.18 -3.75
N SER A 52 26.59 -12.41 -3.68
CA SER A 52 27.40 -13.63 -3.81
C SER A 52 27.88 -13.91 -5.24
N SER A 53 27.42 -13.12 -6.22
CA SER A 53 27.83 -13.18 -7.63
C SER A 53 28.33 -11.82 -8.11
N GLN A 54 29.53 -11.81 -8.70
CA GLN A 54 30.13 -10.62 -9.32
C GLN A 54 29.28 -10.10 -10.47
N GLU A 55 28.80 -11.00 -11.33
CA GLU A 55 27.97 -10.67 -12.49
C GLU A 55 26.71 -9.91 -12.05
N LEU A 56 26.04 -10.38 -10.99
CA LEU A 56 24.86 -9.69 -10.47
C LEU A 56 25.19 -8.33 -9.82
N ALA A 57 26.32 -8.22 -9.12
CA ALA A 57 26.76 -6.97 -8.51
C ALA A 57 27.07 -5.88 -9.56
N GLU A 58 27.71 -6.27 -10.67
CA GLU A 58 28.04 -5.38 -11.78
C GLU A 58 26.81 -4.99 -12.62
N LEU A 59 25.78 -5.84 -12.62
CA LEU A 59 24.54 -5.62 -13.36
C LEU A 59 23.63 -4.54 -12.76
N VAL A 60 23.73 -4.29 -11.46
CA VAL A 60 22.93 -3.24 -10.79
C VAL A 60 23.30 -1.87 -11.34
N GLN A 61 22.32 -1.09 -11.78
CA GLN A 61 22.52 0.28 -12.24
C GLN A 61 21.91 1.24 -11.22
N ALA A 62 22.67 2.29 -10.90
CA ALA A 62 22.22 3.43 -10.10
C ALA A 62 22.26 4.68 -10.97
N GLU A 63 21.10 5.27 -11.21
CA GLU A 63 20.92 6.42 -12.10
C GLU A 63 20.14 7.53 -11.39
N ILE A 64 20.52 8.78 -11.64
CA ILE A 64 19.68 9.92 -11.23
C ILE A 64 18.76 10.25 -12.39
N VAL A 65 17.47 10.10 -12.15
CA VAL A 65 16.42 10.40 -13.14
C VAL A 65 15.56 11.56 -12.66
N PRO A 66 14.96 12.33 -13.57
CA PRO A 66 13.94 13.30 -13.20
C PRO A 66 12.73 12.60 -12.56
N GLY A 67 12.25 13.15 -11.45
CA GLY A 67 11.05 12.66 -10.76
C GLY A 67 9.81 12.79 -11.64
N ARG A 68 8.94 11.77 -11.59
CA ARG A 68 7.65 11.80 -12.30
C ARG A 68 6.57 12.33 -11.36
N LYS A 69 5.78 13.30 -11.83
CA LYS A 69 4.53 13.66 -11.14
C LYS A 69 3.47 12.59 -11.38
N ALA A 70 2.50 12.51 -10.48
CA ALA A 70 1.40 11.53 -10.53
C ALA A 70 0.57 11.58 -11.83
N ASP A 71 0.62 12.71 -12.56
CA ASP A 71 0.16 12.81 -13.94
C ASP A 71 1.30 12.38 -14.87
N PHE A 72 1.17 11.19 -15.46
CA PHE A 72 2.17 10.41 -16.21
C PHE A 72 2.82 11.10 -17.45
N TYR A 73 2.68 12.43 -17.60
CA TYR A 73 3.19 13.20 -18.74
C TYR A 73 3.99 14.46 -18.35
N VAL A 74 4.22 14.74 -17.06
CA VAL A 74 5.01 15.91 -16.63
C VAL A 74 6.23 15.49 -15.83
N THR A 75 7.40 15.67 -16.44
CA THR A 75 8.72 15.58 -15.80
C THR A 75 8.84 16.70 -14.75
N GLY A 76 9.08 16.36 -13.49
CA GLY A 76 9.33 17.33 -12.42
C GLY A 76 10.78 17.81 -12.40
N SER A 77 11.05 18.89 -11.66
CA SER A 77 12.41 19.34 -11.30
C SER A 77 13.05 18.51 -10.18
N GLU A 78 12.30 17.54 -9.66
CA GLU A 78 12.72 16.62 -8.62
C GLU A 78 13.76 15.63 -9.18
N ARG A 79 14.74 15.22 -8.37
CA ARG A 79 15.75 14.24 -8.73
C ARG A 79 15.52 12.97 -7.91
N VAL A 80 15.37 11.84 -8.58
CA VAL A 80 15.10 10.54 -7.96
C VAL A 80 16.27 9.62 -8.26
N LEU A 81 16.76 8.92 -7.24
CA LEU A 81 17.70 7.82 -7.41
C LEU A 81 16.93 6.60 -7.89
N LYS A 82 17.27 6.07 -9.06
CA LYS A 82 16.68 4.86 -9.62
C LYS A 82 17.69 3.72 -9.56
N LEU A 83 17.28 2.60 -8.98
CA LEU A 83 18.03 1.36 -8.94
C LEU A 83 17.32 0.29 -9.78
N SER A 84 18.00 -0.22 -10.81
CA SER A 84 17.41 -1.18 -11.75
C SER A 84 18.46 -2.06 -12.43
N PHE A 85 18.01 -3.08 -13.15
CA PHE A 85 18.84 -3.83 -14.11
C PHE A 85 18.68 -3.24 -15.52
N PRO A 86 19.71 -3.33 -16.38
CA PRO A 86 19.59 -3.00 -17.78
C PRO A 86 18.60 -3.93 -18.51
N PRO A 87 18.01 -3.49 -19.63
CA PRO A 87 17.16 -4.32 -20.46
C PRO A 87 17.99 -5.35 -21.23
N GLN A 88 18.33 -6.48 -20.60
CA GLN A 88 19.05 -7.58 -21.22
C GLN A 88 18.57 -8.95 -20.72
N ASN A 89 18.95 -10.02 -21.43
CA ASN A 89 18.65 -11.39 -20.99
C ASN A 89 19.51 -11.72 -19.77
N ILE A 90 18.87 -12.14 -18.67
CA ILE A 90 19.52 -12.43 -17.39
C ILE A 90 18.91 -13.72 -16.85
N ASP A 91 19.72 -14.69 -16.43
CA ASP A 91 19.31 -15.81 -15.58
C ASP A 91 20.42 -16.06 -14.56
N ILE A 92 20.34 -15.40 -13.41
CA ILE A 92 21.36 -15.46 -12.36
C ILE A 92 20.69 -15.80 -11.04
N SER A 93 21.24 -16.77 -10.31
CA SER A 93 20.85 -17.06 -8.92
C SER A 93 21.99 -16.70 -7.97
N ALA A 94 21.76 -15.76 -7.07
CA ALA A 94 22.76 -15.25 -6.12
C ALA A 94 22.07 -14.55 -4.94
N SER A 95 22.81 -14.14 -3.91
CA SER A 95 22.27 -13.22 -2.89
C SER A 95 22.39 -11.76 -3.33
N LEU A 96 21.46 -10.90 -2.91
CA LEU A 96 21.54 -9.46 -3.18
C LEU A 96 21.13 -8.66 -1.94
N LEU A 97 22.04 -7.79 -1.50
CA LEU A 97 21.82 -6.72 -0.53
C LEU A 97 22.18 -5.39 -1.18
N VAL A 98 21.31 -4.41 -1.03
CA VAL A 98 21.54 -3.03 -1.45
C VAL A 98 21.36 -2.13 -0.24
N GLU A 99 22.42 -1.43 0.14
CA GLU A 99 22.39 -0.43 1.19
C GLU A 99 22.44 0.96 0.54
N VAL A 100 21.49 1.82 0.87
CA VAL A 100 21.48 3.21 0.42
C VAL A 100 21.52 4.13 1.62
N LYS A 101 22.52 5.00 1.66
CA LYS A 101 22.65 6.03 2.68
C LYS A 101 22.37 7.38 2.08
N PHE A 102 21.48 8.15 2.69
CA PHE A 102 21.15 9.51 2.25
C PHE A 102 21.69 10.54 3.25
N ASN A 103 22.18 11.67 2.73
CA ASN A 103 22.61 12.78 3.57
C ASN A 103 21.48 13.75 3.94
N HIS A 104 20.36 13.68 3.20
CA HIS A 104 19.13 14.43 3.45
C HIS A 104 17.92 13.50 3.36
N PRO A 105 16.88 13.72 4.19
CA PRO A 105 15.67 12.89 4.13
C PRO A 105 14.92 13.04 2.79
N ILE A 106 14.51 11.91 2.21
CA ILE A 106 13.74 11.87 0.96
C ILE A 106 12.23 11.86 1.21
N SER A 107 11.43 12.26 0.23
CA SER A 107 9.97 12.29 0.34
C SER A 107 9.30 11.10 -0.34
N THR A 108 9.92 10.46 -1.33
CA THR A 108 9.28 9.35 -2.06
C THR A 108 10.14 8.09 -2.07
N LEU A 109 9.55 6.96 -1.75
CA LEU A 109 10.15 5.63 -1.84
C LEU A 109 9.25 4.72 -2.64
N THR A 110 9.78 4.11 -3.69
CA THR A 110 9.19 2.98 -4.41
C THR A 110 10.12 1.78 -4.29
N THR A 111 9.60 0.63 -3.89
CA THR A 111 10.38 -0.61 -3.74
C THR A 111 9.59 -1.83 -4.18
N THR A 112 10.25 -2.85 -4.71
CA THR A 112 9.64 -4.16 -5.04
C THR A 112 10.05 -5.27 -4.09
N THR A 113 10.91 -4.97 -3.11
CA THR A 113 11.64 -5.98 -2.35
C THR A 113 11.58 -5.78 -0.85
N GLU A 114 12.14 -6.74 -0.10
CA GLU A 114 12.27 -6.64 1.36
C GLU A 114 13.05 -5.36 1.71
N THR A 115 12.39 -4.41 2.36
CA THR A 115 12.95 -3.06 2.55
C THR A 115 12.91 -2.63 4.01
N ILE A 116 14.04 -2.22 4.54
CA ILE A 116 14.17 -1.67 5.90
C ILE A 116 14.51 -0.19 5.76
N VAL A 117 13.67 0.67 6.32
CA VAL A 117 13.82 2.12 6.26
C VAL A 117 14.08 2.63 7.66
N SER A 118 15.35 2.88 7.96
CA SER A 118 15.77 3.39 9.26
C SER A 118 15.29 4.84 9.47
N SER A 119 15.11 5.20 10.74
CA SER A 119 14.72 6.54 11.16
C SER A 119 15.62 7.63 10.55
N GLY A 120 15.00 8.73 10.12
CA GLY A 120 15.66 9.86 9.46
C GLY A 120 15.78 9.76 7.94
N THR A 121 15.59 8.57 7.35
CA THR A 121 15.68 8.39 5.90
C THR A 121 14.57 9.13 5.15
N LEU A 122 13.34 9.10 5.67
CA LEU A 122 12.18 9.77 5.08
C LEU A 122 11.96 11.13 5.75
N SER A 123 11.45 12.12 5.00
CA SER A 123 11.13 13.48 5.47
C SER A 123 9.88 13.53 6.35
N LEU A 124 9.88 12.73 7.42
CA LEU A 124 8.75 12.52 8.32
C LEU A 124 8.61 13.60 9.39
N GLN A 125 9.60 14.48 9.58
CA GLN A 125 9.59 15.58 10.55
C GLN A 125 9.44 16.96 9.88
N ASN A 126 8.80 17.01 8.71
CA ASN A 126 8.59 18.23 7.95
C ASN A 126 7.11 18.46 7.65
N LYS A 127 6.50 19.44 8.33
CA LYS A 127 5.08 19.80 8.23
C LYS A 127 4.63 20.13 6.79
N ALA A 128 5.54 20.55 5.91
CA ALA A 128 5.25 20.84 4.50
C ALA A 128 5.46 19.64 3.56
N ALA A 129 6.08 18.56 4.02
CA ALA A 129 6.43 17.42 3.18
C ALA A 129 5.21 16.58 2.81
N ASN A 130 5.23 16.07 1.57
CA ASN A 130 4.30 15.05 1.11
C ASN A 130 5.09 13.75 0.96
N VAL A 131 5.00 12.87 1.96
CA VAL A 131 5.76 11.62 1.99
C VAL A 131 4.94 10.52 1.32
N ARG A 132 5.59 9.74 0.44
CA ARG A 132 5.00 8.59 -0.24
C ARG A 132 5.89 7.36 -0.09
N VAL A 133 5.31 6.24 0.31
CA VAL A 133 5.95 4.92 0.32
C VAL A 133 5.08 3.97 -0.48
N SER A 134 5.64 3.38 -1.53
CA SER A 134 4.98 2.43 -2.42
C SER A 134 5.76 1.13 -2.45
N SER A 135 5.16 0.06 -1.93
CA SER A 135 5.66 -1.32 -2.09
C SER A 135 4.93 -1.98 -3.24
N LEU A 136 5.69 -2.49 -4.22
CA LEU A 136 5.21 -3.12 -5.46
C LEU A 136 5.71 -4.57 -5.49
N GLY A 137 5.15 -5.44 -4.66
CA GLY A 137 5.61 -6.83 -4.61
C GLY A 137 5.04 -7.66 -3.48
N SER A 138 5.70 -8.78 -3.24
CA SER A 138 5.29 -9.79 -2.25
C SER A 138 6.12 -9.75 -0.98
N LYS A 139 6.94 -8.71 -0.80
CA LYS A 139 7.89 -8.57 0.31
C LYS A 139 7.49 -7.44 1.25
N ASN A 140 7.95 -7.55 2.49
CA ASN A 140 7.61 -6.63 3.54
C ASN A 140 8.50 -5.39 3.53
N VAL A 141 7.94 -4.27 3.96
CA VAL A 141 8.64 -3.00 4.11
C VAL A 141 8.44 -2.50 5.52
N TRP A 142 9.54 -2.24 6.23
CA TRP A 142 9.52 -1.66 7.57
C TRP A 142 9.95 -0.20 7.48
N VAL A 143 9.08 0.69 7.95
CA VAL A 143 9.35 2.12 8.06
C VAL A 143 9.35 2.49 9.53
N GLU A 144 10.54 2.74 10.06
CA GLU A 144 10.71 3.14 11.46
C GLU A 144 10.95 4.65 11.55
N SER A 145 10.28 5.30 12.49
CA SER A 145 10.57 6.68 12.89
C SER A 145 10.74 6.74 14.40
N ALA A 146 11.96 7.05 14.86
CA ALA A 146 12.23 7.21 16.29
C ALA A 146 11.52 8.43 16.89
N ASN A 147 11.24 9.44 16.06
CA ASN A 147 10.54 10.67 16.45
C ASN A 147 9.10 10.67 15.93
N ALA A 148 8.26 11.53 16.51
CA ALA A 148 6.91 11.75 16.00
C ALA A 148 6.94 12.18 14.51
N VAL A 149 6.02 11.62 13.73
CA VAL A 149 5.82 11.99 12.32
C VAL A 149 4.93 13.23 12.27
N THR A 150 5.38 14.27 11.58
CA THR A 150 4.65 15.52 11.31
C THR A 150 4.83 15.90 9.85
N VAL A 151 3.80 15.70 9.03
CA VAL A 151 3.83 15.92 7.57
C VAL A 151 2.61 16.68 7.05
N SER A 152 2.63 17.08 5.78
CA SER A 152 1.44 17.60 5.09
C SER A 152 0.57 16.47 4.55
N LYS A 153 1.19 15.48 3.91
CA LYS A 153 0.53 14.27 3.40
C LYS A 153 1.38 13.05 3.67
N LEU A 154 0.76 11.95 4.09
CA LEU A 154 1.39 10.64 4.20
C LEU A 154 0.64 9.65 3.31
N ASP A 155 1.27 9.16 2.26
CA ASP A 155 0.69 8.21 1.31
C ASP A 155 1.46 6.88 1.41
N ILE A 156 0.80 5.83 1.88
CA ILE A 156 1.36 4.49 1.97
C ILE A 156 0.57 3.57 1.05
N THR A 157 1.27 2.87 0.16
CA THR A 157 0.67 1.95 -0.79
C THR A 157 1.37 0.59 -0.71
N ALA A 158 0.58 -0.47 -0.55
CA ALA A 158 1.02 -1.85 -0.70
C ALA A 158 0.30 -2.48 -1.90
N GLU A 159 1.04 -2.78 -2.95
CA GLU A 159 0.58 -3.51 -4.13
C GLU A 159 1.20 -4.91 -4.16
N GLY A 160 0.38 -5.94 -4.35
CA GLY A 160 0.79 -7.34 -4.35
C GLY A 160 0.40 -8.05 -3.05
N HIS A 161 1.37 -8.75 -2.45
CA HIS A 161 1.16 -9.62 -1.28
C HIS A 161 1.96 -9.19 -0.06
N GLY A 162 2.86 -8.22 -0.20
CA GLY A 162 3.70 -7.73 0.88
C GLY A 162 2.96 -6.87 1.90
N ILE A 163 3.58 -6.66 3.05
CA ILE A 163 3.05 -5.80 4.11
C ILE A 163 3.95 -4.58 4.30
N VAL A 164 3.37 -3.39 4.37
CA VAL A 164 4.08 -2.16 4.77
C VAL A 164 3.76 -1.83 6.22
N TYR A 165 4.78 -1.88 7.07
CA TYR A 165 4.74 -1.50 8.48
C TYR A 165 5.25 -0.08 8.63
N VAL A 166 4.51 0.76 9.35
CA VAL A 166 4.94 2.10 9.74
C VAL A 166 4.86 2.19 11.26
N THR A 167 6.00 2.31 11.93
CA THR A 167 6.11 2.39 13.39
C THR A 167 6.65 3.75 13.78
N ALA A 168 5.91 4.47 14.61
CA ALA A 168 6.32 5.77 15.14
C ALA A 168 5.67 6.05 16.50
N PRO A 169 6.25 6.90 17.37
CA PRO A 169 5.59 7.31 18.61
C PRO A 169 4.22 7.94 18.39
N ALA A 170 4.11 8.81 17.38
CA ALA A 170 2.87 9.49 16.99
C ALA A 170 2.92 9.84 15.50
N VAL A 171 1.76 9.93 14.86
CA VAL A 171 1.62 10.36 13.46
C VAL A 171 0.65 11.52 13.37
N THR A 172 1.11 12.66 12.85
CA THR A 172 0.30 13.85 12.60
C THR A 172 0.46 14.29 11.15
N SER A 173 -0.67 14.43 10.44
CA SER A 173 -0.71 14.98 9.09
C SER A 173 -1.59 16.21 9.06
N THR A 174 -1.12 17.30 8.46
CA THR A 174 -1.90 18.55 8.41
C THR A 174 -2.97 18.57 7.32
N LYS A 175 -2.99 17.57 6.44
CA LYS A 175 -4.02 17.48 5.40
C LYS A 175 -4.57 16.09 5.26
N ARG A 176 -3.71 15.09 5.11
CA ARG A 176 -4.17 13.75 4.73
C ARG A 176 -3.23 12.64 5.11
N ILE A 177 -3.78 11.53 5.57
CA ILE A 177 -3.13 10.22 5.57
C ILE A 177 -3.91 9.35 4.59
N LYS A 178 -3.21 8.64 3.69
CA LYS A 178 -3.82 7.69 2.75
C LYS A 178 -3.10 6.38 2.77
N LEU A 179 -3.89 5.32 2.95
CA LEU A 179 -3.45 3.94 2.95
C LEU A 179 -4.15 3.22 1.81
N ASP A 180 -3.40 2.73 0.85
CA ASP A 180 -3.93 1.95 -0.26
C ASP A 180 -3.36 0.54 -0.22
N VAL A 181 -4.24 -0.45 -0.31
CA VAL A 181 -3.88 -1.86 -0.45
C VAL A 181 -4.48 -2.37 -1.76
N LEU A 182 -3.63 -2.84 -2.66
CA LEU A 182 -4.00 -3.38 -3.96
C LEU A 182 -3.53 -4.84 -4.03
N GLY A 183 -4.46 -5.80 -3.97
CA GLY A 183 -4.16 -7.24 -3.95
C GLY A 183 -4.45 -7.88 -2.59
N SER A 184 -3.52 -8.69 -2.10
CA SER A 184 -3.68 -9.50 -0.87
C SER A 184 -2.72 -9.11 0.25
N GLY A 185 -1.88 -8.08 0.03
CA GLY A 185 -0.95 -7.54 1.02
C GLY A 185 -1.62 -6.76 2.15
N SER A 186 -0.86 -6.00 2.93
CA SER A 186 -1.44 -5.16 3.99
C SER A 186 -0.65 -3.88 4.25
N VAL A 187 -1.30 -2.90 4.85
CA VAL A 187 -0.65 -1.70 5.41
C VAL A 187 -0.99 -1.63 6.89
N ALA A 188 0.02 -1.42 7.73
CA ALA A 188 -0.15 -1.30 9.17
C ALA A 188 0.57 -0.06 9.70
N ILE A 189 -0.16 0.82 10.37
CA ILE A 189 0.39 1.92 11.17
C ILE A 189 0.30 1.55 12.64
N GLN A 190 1.43 1.63 13.33
CA GLN A 190 1.57 1.43 14.77
C GLN A 190 2.05 2.74 15.40
N ALA A 191 1.17 3.45 16.12
CA ALA A 191 1.51 4.65 16.86
C ALA A 191 0.66 4.82 18.12
N ALA A 192 1.08 5.66 19.08
CA ALA A 192 0.24 5.98 20.24
C ALA A 192 -0.97 6.84 19.83
N SER A 193 -0.77 7.74 18.85
CA SER A 193 -1.81 8.62 18.31
C SER A 193 -1.64 8.84 16.81
N VAL A 194 -2.75 8.94 16.09
CA VAL A 194 -2.81 9.22 14.66
C VAL A 194 -3.80 10.36 14.42
N SER A 195 -3.31 11.54 14.03
CA SER A 195 -4.13 12.75 13.82
C SER A 195 -4.02 13.27 12.39
N THR A 196 -5.16 13.58 11.76
CA THR A 196 -5.19 14.16 10.40
C THR A 196 -6.52 14.83 10.09
N ASP A 197 -6.55 15.80 9.18
CA ASP A 197 -7.83 16.31 8.67
C ASP A 197 -8.58 15.19 7.93
N ASP A 198 -7.92 14.51 7.00
CA ASP A 198 -8.52 13.47 6.15
C ASP A 198 -7.77 12.13 6.26
N LEU A 199 -8.38 11.09 6.83
CA LEU A 199 -7.85 9.73 6.83
C LEU A 199 -8.57 8.90 5.76
N LYS A 200 -7.86 8.59 4.67
CA LYS A 200 -8.35 7.74 3.59
C LYS A 200 -7.73 6.35 3.65
N THR A 201 -8.55 5.33 3.59
CA THR A 201 -8.09 3.94 3.53
C THR A 201 -8.87 3.21 2.46
N SER A 202 -8.17 2.66 1.48
CA SER A 202 -8.76 1.91 0.38
C SER A 202 -8.12 0.54 0.29
N VAL A 203 -8.94 -0.51 0.32
CA VAL A 203 -8.51 -1.90 0.20
C VAL A 203 -9.22 -2.50 -1.00
N LEU A 204 -8.48 -2.74 -2.08
CA LEU A 204 -8.97 -3.36 -3.30
C LEU A 204 -8.34 -4.76 -3.41
N GLY A 205 -9.17 -5.79 -3.19
CA GLY A 205 -8.76 -7.20 -3.17
C GLY A 205 -9.09 -7.88 -1.85
N SER A 206 -8.14 -8.67 -1.35
CA SER A 206 -8.28 -9.51 -0.16
C SER A 206 -7.35 -9.10 0.99
N GLY A 207 -6.55 -8.05 0.78
CA GLY A 207 -5.63 -7.52 1.76
C GLY A 207 -6.30 -6.80 2.94
N SER A 208 -5.52 -6.18 3.82
CA SER A 208 -6.07 -5.45 4.96
C SER A 208 -5.28 -4.19 5.33
N ALA A 209 -5.97 -3.23 5.93
CA ALA A 209 -5.34 -2.01 6.45
C ALA A 209 -5.63 -1.85 7.94
N TYR A 210 -4.58 -1.59 8.72
CA TYR A 210 -4.62 -1.48 10.17
C TYR A 210 -4.07 -0.14 10.61
N VAL A 211 -4.80 0.58 11.46
CA VAL A 211 -4.28 1.76 12.16
C VAL A 211 -4.47 1.53 13.65
N HIS A 212 -3.35 1.33 14.33
CA HIS A 212 -3.29 1.22 15.76
C HIS A 212 -2.86 2.55 16.38
N GLY A 213 -3.64 3.02 17.37
CA GLY A 213 -3.42 4.23 18.12
C GLY A 213 -4.73 4.97 18.43
N THR A 214 -4.64 6.08 19.14
CA THR A 214 -5.77 7.01 19.28
C THR A 214 -5.96 7.76 17.96
N VAL A 215 -6.98 7.39 17.18
CA VAL A 215 -7.27 7.99 15.86
C VAL A 215 -8.11 9.26 16.03
N ASP A 216 -7.62 10.40 15.60
CA ASP A 216 -8.35 11.68 15.59
C ASP A 216 -8.39 12.23 14.17
N ALA A 217 -9.57 12.24 13.55
CA ALA A 217 -9.73 12.72 12.18
C ALA A 217 -10.96 13.60 11.97
N SER A 218 -10.85 14.65 11.16
CA SER A 218 -12.05 15.41 10.77
C SER A 218 -12.94 14.56 9.86
N ASP A 219 -12.34 13.95 8.84
CA ASP A 219 -13.00 13.09 7.87
C ASP A 219 -12.29 11.73 7.78
N LEU A 220 -13.08 10.67 7.87
CA LEU A 220 -12.62 9.29 7.79
C LEU A 220 -13.29 8.60 6.60
N HIS A 221 -12.51 8.17 5.62
CA HIS A 221 -12.98 7.51 4.41
C HIS A 221 -12.43 6.09 4.33
N SER A 222 -13.30 5.10 4.48
CA SER A 222 -12.94 3.68 4.43
C SER A 222 -13.62 3.01 3.24
N GLU A 223 -12.84 2.47 2.32
CA GLU A 223 -13.33 1.81 1.12
C GLU A 223 -12.77 0.40 1.03
N VAL A 224 -13.65 -0.59 0.89
CA VAL A 224 -13.28 -1.99 0.68
C VAL A 224 -13.99 -2.50 -0.55
N LEU A 225 -13.21 -2.82 -1.59
CA LEU A 225 -13.66 -3.50 -2.81
C LEU A 225 -13.07 -4.92 -2.80
N GLY A 226 -13.91 -5.93 -2.58
CA GLY A 226 -13.50 -7.33 -2.49
C GLY A 226 -13.83 -7.95 -1.14
N SER A 227 -12.88 -8.73 -0.60
CA SER A 227 -13.02 -9.51 0.64
C SER A 227 -12.05 -9.08 1.75
N GLY A 228 -11.30 -8.01 1.53
CA GLY A 228 -10.36 -7.46 2.50
C GLY A 228 -11.00 -6.81 3.72
N SER A 229 -10.17 -6.18 4.57
CA SER A 229 -10.66 -5.51 5.76
C SER A 229 -9.93 -4.22 6.13
N ILE A 230 -10.63 -3.32 6.82
CA ILE A 230 -10.06 -2.11 7.42
C ILE A 230 -10.33 -2.15 8.91
N SER A 231 -9.33 -1.83 9.73
CA SER A 231 -9.45 -1.82 11.19
C SER A 231 -8.75 -0.61 11.81
N TYR A 232 -9.49 0.16 12.60
CA TYR A 232 -8.99 1.27 13.41
C TYR A 232 -9.22 0.95 14.89
N TYR A 233 -8.19 0.99 15.72
CA TYR A 233 -8.26 0.52 17.10
C TYR A 233 -7.11 1.10 17.96
N PRO A 234 -7.21 1.13 19.29
CA PRO A 234 -8.35 0.69 20.11
C PRO A 234 -9.37 1.81 20.38
N ALA A 235 -9.07 3.07 20.05
CA ALA A 235 -9.92 4.22 20.37
C ALA A 235 -9.72 5.36 19.36
N GLY A 236 -10.67 6.29 19.32
CA GLY A 236 -10.55 7.51 18.51
C GLY A 236 -11.81 8.35 18.44
N HIS A 237 -11.71 9.49 17.78
CA HIS A 237 -12.81 10.39 17.49
C HIS A 237 -12.79 10.81 16.02
N CYS A 238 -13.97 11.05 15.45
CA CYS A 238 -14.03 11.69 14.15
C CYS A 238 -15.22 12.64 13.96
N GLY A 239 -15.08 13.61 13.06
CA GLY A 239 -16.18 14.46 12.63
C GLY A 239 -17.17 13.67 11.77
N SER A 240 -16.71 13.26 10.59
CA SER A 240 -17.51 12.51 9.62
C SER A 240 -16.82 11.21 9.21
N SER A 241 -17.60 10.13 9.11
CA SER A 241 -17.15 8.84 8.59
C SER A 241 -17.94 8.45 7.36
N LYS A 242 -17.25 8.05 6.29
CA LYS A 242 -17.83 7.47 5.10
C LYS A 242 -17.23 6.10 4.84
N ILE A 243 -18.06 5.07 4.88
CA ILE A 243 -17.68 3.68 4.67
C ILE A 243 -18.35 3.16 3.40
N SER A 244 -17.58 2.56 2.49
CA SER A 244 -18.05 1.96 1.25
C SER A 244 -17.56 0.52 1.17
N LEU A 245 -18.48 -0.44 1.19
CA LEU A 245 -18.19 -1.87 1.12
C LEU A 245 -18.81 -2.45 -0.15
N LEU A 246 -17.98 -2.82 -1.11
CA LEU A 246 -18.38 -3.48 -2.36
C LEU A 246 -17.81 -4.91 -2.34
N GLY A 247 -18.64 -5.90 -2.03
CA GLY A 247 -18.24 -7.31 -1.89
C GLY A 247 -18.57 -7.89 -0.53
N SER A 248 -17.65 -8.69 0.01
CA SER A 248 -17.80 -9.45 1.27
C SER A 248 -16.84 -9.00 2.38
N GLY A 249 -16.01 -7.99 2.11
CA GLY A 249 -15.07 -7.42 3.07
C GLY A 249 -15.73 -6.68 4.23
N ASN A 250 -14.93 -6.35 5.25
CA ASN A 250 -15.43 -5.78 6.49
C ASN A 250 -14.71 -4.48 6.87
N ALA A 251 -15.44 -3.54 7.46
CA ALA A 251 -14.88 -2.33 8.06
C ALA A 251 -15.12 -2.33 9.57
N TYR A 252 -14.03 -2.32 10.33
CA TYR A 252 -14.01 -2.28 11.79
C TYR A 252 -13.62 -0.87 12.27
N VAL A 253 -14.62 0.01 12.34
CA VAL A 253 -14.47 1.44 12.66
C VAL A 253 -15.11 1.77 14.02
N ALA A 254 -15.70 0.79 14.70
CA ALA A 254 -16.44 0.97 15.95
C ALA A 254 -15.58 1.51 17.12
N SER A 255 -14.26 1.40 17.05
CA SER A 255 -13.35 2.02 18.03
C SER A 255 -13.26 3.54 17.91
N VAL A 256 -13.70 4.12 16.78
CA VAL A 256 -13.62 5.57 16.50
C VAL A 256 -15.01 6.16 16.60
N ALA A 257 -15.23 7.02 17.60
CA ALA A 257 -16.51 7.67 17.84
C ALA A 257 -16.72 8.84 16.88
N CYS A 258 -17.58 8.66 15.89
CA CYS A 258 -17.84 9.67 14.86
C CYS A 258 -19.14 10.45 15.09
N THR A 259 -19.16 11.74 14.77
CA THR A 259 -20.40 12.54 14.91
C THR A 259 -21.44 12.08 13.88
N THR A 260 -21.02 11.96 12.62
CA THR A 260 -21.88 11.47 11.52
C THR A 260 -21.21 10.32 10.79
N THR A 261 -22.00 9.32 10.42
CA THR A 261 -21.50 8.17 9.66
C THR A 261 -22.43 7.85 8.50
N LYS A 262 -21.85 7.68 7.32
CA LYS A 262 -22.54 7.19 6.12
C LYS A 262 -21.95 5.87 5.69
N VAL A 263 -22.76 4.83 5.67
CA VAL A 263 -22.35 3.50 5.23
C VAL A 263 -23.09 3.11 3.96
N GLU A 264 -22.32 2.76 2.93
CA GLU A 264 -22.80 2.19 1.68
C GLU A 264 -22.32 0.75 1.58
N VAL A 265 -23.24 -0.20 1.48
CA VAL A 265 -22.90 -1.63 1.35
C VAL A 265 -23.57 -2.19 0.10
N LEU A 266 -22.75 -2.68 -0.83
CA LEU A 266 -23.12 -3.42 -2.02
C LEU A 266 -22.56 -4.84 -1.92
N GLY A 267 -23.37 -5.78 -1.41
CA GLY A 267 -22.95 -7.17 -1.20
C GLY A 267 -23.28 -7.71 0.19
N SER A 268 -22.37 -8.51 0.75
CA SER A 268 -22.53 -9.23 2.01
C SER A 268 -21.59 -8.77 3.13
N GLY A 269 -20.74 -7.78 2.87
CA GLY A 269 -19.81 -7.21 3.84
C GLY A 269 -20.50 -6.59 5.06
N SER A 270 -19.75 -6.48 6.16
CA SER A 270 -20.24 -5.87 7.41
C SER A 270 -19.43 -4.65 7.82
N ALA A 271 -20.12 -3.61 8.28
CA ALA A 271 -19.52 -2.44 8.90
C ALA A 271 -19.81 -2.46 10.40
N TYR A 272 -18.80 -2.15 11.21
CA TYR A 272 -18.91 -1.93 12.64
C TYR A 272 -18.54 -0.46 12.89
N VAL A 273 -19.45 0.30 13.50
CA VAL A 273 -19.33 1.76 13.63
C VAL A 273 -19.74 2.22 15.02
N GLN A 274 -19.20 3.36 15.45
CA GLN A 274 -19.70 4.09 16.62
C GLN A 274 -20.10 5.48 16.14
N THR A 275 -21.34 5.88 16.37
CA THR A 275 -21.90 7.14 15.83
C THR A 275 -22.76 7.83 16.86
N VAL A 276 -22.54 9.14 17.05
CA VAL A 276 -23.21 9.92 18.09
C VAL A 276 -24.53 10.49 17.58
N ASP A 277 -24.50 11.23 16.48
CA ASP A 277 -25.68 11.94 15.98
C ASP A 277 -26.38 11.16 14.86
N THR A 278 -25.78 11.12 13.66
CA THR A 278 -26.49 10.63 12.46
C THR A 278 -25.81 9.43 11.84
N LEU A 279 -26.51 8.29 11.79
CA LEU A 279 -26.14 7.12 11.01
C LEU A 279 -27.01 7.00 9.77
N SER A 280 -26.42 7.13 8.59
CA SER A 280 -27.10 6.98 7.30
C SER A 280 -26.64 5.72 6.58
N ARG A 281 -27.59 5.09 5.87
CA ARG A 281 -27.36 3.84 5.13
C ARG A 281 -27.81 3.97 3.68
N SER A 282 -26.98 3.50 2.77
CA SER A 282 -27.34 3.24 1.37
C SER A 282 -26.84 1.86 0.89
N GLY A 283 -27.23 1.48 -0.33
CA GLY A 283 -26.79 0.24 -0.96
C GLY A 283 -27.81 -0.90 -0.90
N PHE A 284 -27.41 -2.06 -1.43
CA PHE A 284 -28.22 -3.26 -1.60
C PHE A 284 -27.40 -4.52 -1.33
N GLY A 285 -28.05 -5.55 -0.79
CA GLY A 285 -27.42 -6.81 -0.43
C GLY A 285 -27.84 -7.29 0.96
N SER A 286 -27.11 -8.29 1.46
CA SER A 286 -27.38 -8.95 2.74
C SER A 286 -26.45 -8.52 3.87
N GLY A 287 -25.58 -7.53 3.63
CA GLY A 287 -24.64 -7.02 4.62
C GLY A 287 -25.30 -6.41 5.87
N HIS A 288 -24.46 -6.17 6.88
CA HIS A 288 -24.88 -5.67 8.19
C HIS A 288 -24.10 -4.42 8.59
N ILE A 289 -24.79 -3.49 9.23
CA ILE A 289 -24.22 -2.28 9.83
C ILE A 289 -24.50 -2.39 11.32
N ASN A 290 -23.45 -2.66 12.08
CA ASN A 290 -23.51 -2.86 13.51
C ASN A 290 -23.06 -1.57 14.18
N TYR A 291 -23.95 -0.90 14.92
CA TYR A 291 -23.58 0.28 15.70
C TYR A 291 -23.32 -0.09 17.16
N PHE A 292 -22.20 0.38 17.69
CA PHE A 292 -21.68 0.05 19.02
C PHE A 292 -21.88 1.21 20.02
N ASN A 293 -21.84 0.88 21.31
CA ASN A 293 -21.85 1.77 22.47
C ASN A 293 -23.20 2.47 22.75
N ALA A 294 -23.66 3.33 21.84
CA ALA A 294 -24.89 4.10 22.02
C ALA A 294 -25.73 4.10 20.74
N THR A 295 -27.05 4.21 20.91
CA THR A 295 -27.97 4.40 19.78
C THR A 295 -27.81 5.81 19.21
N PRO A 296 -27.51 5.97 17.91
CA PRO A 296 -27.45 7.29 17.27
C PRO A 296 -28.78 8.03 17.39
N ALA A 297 -28.74 9.36 17.54
CA ALA A 297 -29.94 10.20 17.59
C ALA A 297 -30.81 10.05 16.32
N HIS A 298 -30.18 9.89 15.16
CA HIS A 298 -30.84 9.74 13.87
C HIS A 298 -30.43 8.42 13.21
N LEU A 299 -31.34 7.46 13.21
CA LEU A 299 -31.23 6.17 12.52
C LEU A 299 -31.93 6.19 11.15
N PRO A 300 -31.47 5.37 10.18
CA PRO A 300 -32.12 5.31 8.88
C PRO A 300 -33.48 4.63 9.00
N LYS A 301 -34.49 5.18 8.31
CA LYS A 301 -35.85 4.61 8.33
C LYS A 301 -35.86 3.24 7.67
N GLU A 302 -36.40 2.24 8.36
CA GLU A 302 -36.68 0.94 7.76
C GLU A 302 -37.94 1.00 6.88
N LYS A 303 -37.92 0.31 5.74
CA LYS A 303 -39.10 0.19 4.88
C LYS A 303 -40.03 -0.86 5.49
N LYS A 304 -41.18 -0.43 6.04
CA LYS A 304 -42.19 -1.30 6.68
C LYS A 304 -42.81 -2.35 5.77
N HIS A 305 -42.79 -2.15 4.44
CA HIS A 305 -43.32 -3.10 3.46
C HIS A 305 -42.29 -3.34 2.37
N GLN A 306 -41.65 -4.51 2.38
CA GLN A 306 -40.70 -4.93 1.35
C GLN A 306 -41.32 -6.09 0.58
N TRP A 307 -41.71 -5.84 -0.68
CA TRP A 307 -42.22 -6.89 -1.56
C TRP A 307 -41.10 -7.91 -1.85
N TYR A 308 -41.43 -9.20 -1.91
CA TYR A 308 -40.49 -10.32 -2.14
C TYR A 308 -39.44 -10.11 -3.27
N TRP A 309 -39.74 -9.31 -4.29
CA TRP A 309 -38.82 -9.02 -5.40
C TRP A 309 -37.99 -7.72 -5.26
N SER A 310 -38.18 -6.96 -4.17
CA SER A 310 -37.41 -5.73 -3.93
C SER A 310 -35.98 -6.07 -3.48
N PRO A 311 -34.95 -5.37 -3.97
CA PRO A 311 -33.58 -5.61 -3.55
C PRO A 311 -33.44 -5.43 -2.04
N ARG A 312 -32.79 -6.40 -1.39
CA ARG A 312 -32.53 -6.36 0.06
C ARG A 312 -31.67 -5.16 0.39
N THR A 313 -31.99 -4.52 1.49
CA THR A 313 -31.21 -3.42 2.03
C THR A 313 -30.34 -3.93 3.19
N PRO A 314 -29.11 -3.42 3.35
CA PRO A 314 -28.28 -3.78 4.50
C PRO A 314 -29.04 -3.50 5.81
N LYS A 315 -28.92 -4.40 6.77
CA LYS A 315 -29.60 -4.26 8.07
C LYS A 315 -28.78 -3.35 8.99
N VAL A 316 -29.45 -2.52 9.79
CA VAL A 316 -28.80 -1.70 10.82
C VAL A 316 -29.20 -2.24 12.17
N VAL A 317 -28.23 -2.72 12.95
CA VAL A 317 -28.49 -3.41 14.22
C VAL A 317 -27.56 -2.90 15.33
N PRO A 318 -28.03 -2.81 16.58
CA PRO A 318 -27.15 -2.55 17.72
C PRO A 318 -26.23 -3.75 17.96
N THR A 319 -25.01 -3.48 18.45
CA THR A 319 -24.10 -4.50 18.98
C THR A 319 -23.55 -4.07 20.34
N LEU A 320 -23.37 -5.04 21.24
CA LEU A 320 -22.75 -4.82 22.55
C LEU A 320 -21.23 -4.99 22.52
N GLU A 321 -20.69 -5.55 21.44
CA GLU A 321 -19.26 -5.82 21.29
C GLU A 321 -18.61 -4.85 20.29
N ASN A 322 -17.51 -4.21 20.69
CA ASN A 322 -16.62 -3.51 19.77
C ASN A 322 -15.74 -4.55 19.07
N LYS A 323 -16.16 -5.00 17.88
CA LYS A 323 -15.36 -5.91 17.06
C LYS A 323 -14.31 -5.13 16.29
N PHE A 324 -13.05 -5.50 16.47
CA PHE A 324 -11.92 -5.02 15.69
C PHE A 324 -10.93 -6.16 15.43
N VAL A 325 -10.09 -5.98 14.41
CA VAL A 325 -8.99 -6.91 14.10
C VAL A 325 -7.68 -6.22 14.43
N THR A 326 -6.89 -6.83 15.30
CA THR A 326 -5.56 -6.35 15.64
C THR A 326 -4.54 -6.85 14.64
N PHE A 327 -3.39 -6.21 14.64
CA PHE A 327 -2.27 -6.58 13.82
C PHE A 327 -1.00 -6.57 14.67
N GLU A 328 -0.12 -7.54 14.43
CA GLU A 328 1.16 -7.63 15.10
C GLU A 328 2.26 -7.20 14.13
N VAL A 329 3.08 -6.23 14.56
CA VAL A 329 4.23 -5.78 13.77
C VAL A 329 5.26 -6.91 13.77
N ALA A 330 5.50 -7.50 12.59
CA ALA A 330 6.56 -8.49 12.43
C ALA A 330 7.92 -7.85 12.76
N ALA A 331 8.76 -8.58 13.47
CA ALA A 331 10.13 -8.15 13.74
C ALA A 331 10.89 -7.89 12.44
N GLU A 332 11.77 -6.89 12.46
CA GLU A 332 12.68 -6.65 11.34
C GLU A 332 13.57 -7.87 11.11
N PRO A 333 13.91 -8.17 9.84
CA PRO A 333 14.78 -9.29 9.53
C PRO A 333 16.19 -9.05 10.08
N ALA A 334 16.73 -10.02 10.83
CA ALA A 334 18.09 -10.00 11.33
C ALA A 334 18.89 -11.19 10.78
N PRO A 335 20.18 -11.03 10.42
CA PRO A 335 20.95 -9.77 10.44
C PRO A 335 20.70 -8.91 9.18
N LEU A 336 20.71 -7.58 9.35
CA LEU A 336 20.45 -6.62 8.26
C LEU A 336 21.53 -6.58 7.18
N LYS A 337 22.75 -7.02 7.50
CA LYS A 337 23.94 -6.96 6.61
C LYS A 337 24.11 -8.17 5.70
N GLU A 338 23.14 -9.09 5.70
CA GLU A 338 23.17 -10.26 4.83
C GLU A 338 22.22 -10.09 3.64
N GLY A 339 22.70 -10.49 2.45
CA GLY A 339 21.91 -10.50 1.23
C GLY A 339 20.93 -11.66 1.20
N VAL A 340 19.76 -11.40 0.61
CA VAL A 340 18.71 -12.40 0.46
C VAL A 340 18.94 -13.17 -0.84
N PRO A 341 18.83 -14.51 -0.86
CA PRO A 341 18.93 -15.29 -2.09
C PRO A 341 17.82 -14.90 -3.07
N VAL A 342 18.20 -14.64 -4.30
CA VAL A 342 17.34 -14.24 -5.41
C VAL A 342 17.68 -15.05 -6.65
N ARG A 343 16.67 -15.26 -7.48
CA ARG A 343 16.84 -15.64 -8.89
C ARG A 343 16.33 -14.50 -9.74
N VAL A 344 17.21 -13.92 -10.53
CA VAL A 344 16.89 -12.86 -11.48
C VAL A 344 16.74 -13.50 -12.84
N TYR A 345 15.51 -13.52 -13.34
CA TYR A 345 15.19 -13.99 -14.68
C TYR A 345 14.57 -12.85 -15.48
N GLN A 346 15.20 -12.47 -16.59
CA GLN A 346 14.74 -11.44 -17.51
C GLN A 346 14.99 -11.88 -18.95
N THR A 347 14.00 -11.67 -19.82
CA THR A 347 14.16 -11.84 -21.26
C THR A 347 13.75 -10.57 -22.00
N VAL A 348 14.54 -10.15 -22.98
CA VAL A 348 14.22 -9.04 -23.88
C VAL A 348 13.85 -9.60 -25.26
N GLY A 349 12.62 -9.30 -25.69
CA GLY A 349 12.13 -9.67 -27.01
C GLY A 349 12.69 -8.81 -28.15
N TRP A 350 12.66 -9.35 -29.37
CA TRP A 350 13.24 -8.74 -30.59
C TRP A 350 12.45 -7.57 -31.20
N PHE A 351 11.30 -7.17 -30.62
CA PHE A 351 10.41 -6.14 -31.18
C PHE A 351 10.22 -4.97 -30.20
N SER A 352 10.56 -3.76 -30.63
CA SER A 352 10.63 -2.54 -29.80
C SER A 352 9.28 -1.82 -29.67
N TRP A 353 8.45 -2.25 -28.73
CA TRP A 353 7.49 -1.36 -28.08
C TRP A 353 8.21 -0.63 -26.92
N PRO A 354 7.84 0.60 -26.54
CA PRO A 354 8.41 1.25 -25.35
C PRO A 354 8.24 0.31 -24.15
N SER A 355 9.36 -0.09 -23.56
CA SER A 355 9.46 -1.12 -22.53
C SER A 355 8.66 -0.73 -21.28
N ARG A 356 7.43 -1.22 -21.17
CA ARG A 356 6.73 -1.35 -19.90
C ARG A 356 7.22 -2.65 -19.24
N GLY A 357 8.10 -2.49 -18.25
CA GLY A 357 8.37 -3.47 -17.18
C GLY A 357 8.92 -4.82 -17.64
N GLY A 358 10.22 -5.05 -17.43
CA GLY A 358 10.72 -6.43 -17.35
C GLY A 358 10.02 -7.15 -16.20
N ASN A 359 9.43 -8.31 -16.46
CA ASN A 359 8.90 -9.18 -15.41
C ASN A 359 10.10 -9.81 -14.68
N VAL A 360 10.47 -9.27 -13.52
CA VAL A 360 11.35 -9.96 -12.57
C VAL A 360 10.50 -11.00 -11.86
N VAL A 361 10.55 -12.25 -12.31
CA VAL A 361 9.90 -13.36 -11.60
C VAL A 361 10.82 -13.80 -10.46
N THR A 362 10.50 -13.39 -9.23
CA THR A 362 11.15 -13.94 -8.03
C THR A 362 10.46 -15.24 -7.65
N ASP A 363 11.10 -16.38 -7.95
CA ASP A 363 10.59 -17.68 -7.50
C ASP A 363 10.81 -17.84 -5.98
N GLY A 364 9.75 -18.24 -5.32
CA GLY A 364 9.61 -18.44 -3.88
C GLY A 364 8.36 -19.25 -3.59
N SER A 365 8.20 -20.37 -4.32
CA SER A 365 7.31 -21.51 -4.10
C SER A 365 5.85 -21.23 -3.69
N SER A 366 4.97 -21.31 -4.69
CA SER A 366 3.95 -22.36 -4.69
C SER A 366 3.58 -22.70 -6.13
N THR A 367 4.00 -23.87 -6.57
CA THR A 367 3.62 -24.49 -7.84
C THR A 367 2.11 -24.75 -7.89
N LEU A 368 1.44 -24.27 -8.93
CA LEU A 368 0.27 -24.95 -9.49
C LEU A 368 0.51 -25.13 -10.98
N THR A 369 1.18 -26.24 -11.30
CA THR A 369 1.07 -26.88 -12.60
C THR A 369 -0.33 -27.44 -12.75
N THR A 370 -1.14 -26.89 -13.64
CA THR A 370 -2.24 -27.62 -14.26
C THR A 370 -1.95 -27.74 -15.75
N ARG A 371 -1.41 -28.91 -16.12
CA ARG A 371 -1.46 -29.40 -17.50
C ARG A 371 -2.93 -29.64 -17.86
N LEU A 372 -3.38 -29.02 -18.95
CA LEU A 372 -4.36 -29.59 -19.87
C LEU A 372 -3.96 -29.14 -21.28
N GLY A 373 -3.38 -30.07 -22.04
CA GLY A 373 -3.14 -29.87 -23.45
C GLY A 373 -4.38 -30.21 -24.26
N SER A 374 -4.72 -29.38 -25.25
CA SER A 374 -4.65 -29.74 -26.68
C SER A 374 -5.37 -28.71 -27.55
N GLY A 375 -4.65 -28.18 -28.55
CA GLY A 375 -5.18 -28.01 -29.91
C GLY A 375 -5.85 -26.69 -30.29
N VAL A 376 -5.12 -25.96 -31.15
CA VAL A 376 -5.59 -25.05 -32.21
C VAL A 376 -5.86 -23.59 -31.82
N GLY A 377 -4.90 -22.70 -32.11
CA GLY A 377 -5.11 -21.26 -32.18
C GLY A 377 -5.78 -20.82 -33.50
N PRO A 378 -5.83 -19.52 -33.85
CA PRO A 378 -5.49 -18.34 -33.04
C PRO A 378 -6.70 -17.40 -32.87
N LYS A 379 -6.75 -16.65 -31.76
CA LYS A 379 -7.02 -15.19 -31.72
C LYS A 379 -7.31 -14.70 -30.30
N THR A 380 -6.42 -13.81 -29.85
CA THR A 380 -6.69 -12.57 -29.10
C THR A 380 -7.68 -12.65 -27.94
N ALA A 381 -7.15 -12.85 -26.74
CA ALA A 381 -7.46 -12.08 -25.54
C ALA A 381 -6.64 -12.67 -24.38
N GLU A 382 -5.99 -11.77 -23.64
CA GLU A 382 -5.52 -11.97 -22.27
C GLU A 382 -4.36 -12.95 -22.02
N GLU A 383 -3.29 -12.42 -21.41
CA GLU A 383 -2.72 -13.00 -20.19
C GLU A 383 -1.91 -11.92 -19.44
N PHE A 384 -2.58 -11.38 -18.40
CA PHE A 384 -2.11 -10.64 -17.23
C PHE A 384 -1.15 -9.44 -17.38
N GLY A 385 -1.65 -8.26 -17.00
CA GLY A 385 -0.90 -6.99 -16.87
C GLY A 385 -1.75 -5.73 -17.08
N VAL A 386 -2.93 -5.90 -17.69
CA VAL A 386 -3.94 -4.84 -17.86
C VAL A 386 -5.23 -5.17 -17.11
N GLY A 387 -5.41 -6.41 -16.65
CA GLY A 387 -6.62 -6.87 -15.96
C GLY A 387 -6.90 -6.19 -14.62
N SER A 388 -5.90 -5.96 -13.77
CA SER A 388 -6.13 -5.29 -12.47
C SER A 388 -6.39 -3.79 -12.64
N LEU A 389 -5.63 -3.10 -13.48
CA LEU A 389 -5.84 -1.67 -13.76
C LEU A 389 -7.08 -1.41 -14.62
N ALA A 390 -7.44 -2.29 -15.56
CA ALA A 390 -8.66 -2.18 -16.34
C ALA A 390 -9.89 -2.64 -15.55
N VAL A 391 -9.81 -3.63 -14.65
CA VAL A 391 -10.94 -3.97 -13.76
C VAL A 391 -11.13 -2.89 -12.69
N VAL A 392 -10.05 -2.29 -12.18
CA VAL A 392 -10.12 -1.12 -11.28
C VAL A 392 -10.61 0.12 -12.04
N LEU A 393 -10.15 0.38 -13.27
CA LEU A 393 -10.67 1.46 -14.11
C LEU A 393 -12.11 1.20 -14.56
N VAL A 394 -12.52 -0.04 -14.85
CA VAL A 394 -13.90 -0.39 -15.18
C VAL A 394 -14.79 -0.32 -13.93
N ALA A 395 -14.31 -0.70 -12.75
CA ALA A 395 -15.04 -0.53 -11.50
C ALA A 395 -15.16 0.96 -11.11
N ILE A 396 -14.11 1.76 -11.29
CA ILE A 396 -14.10 3.20 -11.06
C ILE A 396 -14.98 3.91 -12.10
N VAL A 397 -14.87 3.57 -13.39
CA VAL A 397 -15.71 4.12 -14.47
C VAL A 397 -17.16 3.68 -14.27
N ALA A 398 -17.45 2.43 -13.92
CA ALA A 398 -18.80 1.98 -13.58
C ALA A 398 -19.34 2.74 -12.35
N PHE A 399 -18.52 2.96 -11.32
CA PHE A 399 -18.90 3.74 -10.13
C PHE A 399 -19.16 5.22 -10.47
N PHE A 400 -18.33 5.86 -11.31
CA PHE A 400 -18.55 7.24 -11.75
C PHE A 400 -19.73 7.38 -12.71
N VAL A 401 -19.94 6.43 -13.62
CA VAL A 401 -21.10 6.39 -14.53
C VAL A 401 -22.39 6.15 -13.73
N PHE A 402 -22.37 5.27 -12.73
CA PHE A 402 -23.49 5.02 -11.83
C PHE A 402 -23.82 6.24 -10.95
N LYS A 403 -22.80 6.89 -10.38
CA LYS A 403 -22.95 8.14 -9.61
C LYS A 403 -23.46 9.30 -10.47
N LYS A 404 -23.09 9.37 -11.75
CA LYS A 404 -23.58 10.39 -12.71
C LYS A 404 -25.06 10.16 -13.08
N ASN A 405 -25.50 8.90 -13.19
CA ASN A 405 -26.90 8.59 -13.49
C ASN A 405 -27.87 8.89 -12.33
N GLN A 406 -27.43 8.82 -11.06
CA GLN A 406 -28.27 9.21 -9.92
C GLN A 406 -28.46 10.73 -9.78
N ARG A 407 -27.65 11.56 -10.45
CA ARG A 407 -27.82 13.03 -10.45
C ARG A 407 -28.82 13.56 -11.50
N ARG A 408 -29.40 12.69 -12.34
CA ARG A 408 -30.37 13.07 -13.39
C ARG A 408 -31.84 12.78 -13.07
N GLY A 409 -32.16 12.38 -11.85
CA GLY A 409 -33.53 12.08 -11.43
C GLY A 409 -34.20 13.17 -10.61
N TYR A 410 -34.29 14.40 -11.13
CA TYR A 410 -35.33 15.36 -10.76
C TYR A 410 -35.61 16.21 -12.01
N ALA A 411 -36.59 15.79 -12.80
CA ALA A 411 -37.33 16.68 -13.67
C ALA A 411 -38.63 17.01 -12.94
N VAL A 412 -38.78 18.28 -12.60
CA VAL A 412 -40.04 18.87 -12.14
C VAL A 412 -41.04 18.77 -13.29
N LEU A 413 -42.14 18.08 -13.07
CA LEU A 413 -43.47 18.39 -13.61
C LEU A 413 -44.49 18.05 -12.54
#